data_AF-A0AAP7IGL7-F1
#
_entry.id   AF-A0AAP7IGL7-F1
#
_cell.length_a   1.000
_cell.length_b   1.000
_cell.length_c   1.000
_cell.angle_alpha   90.00
_cell.angle_beta   90.00
_cell.angle_gamma   90.00
#
_symmetry.space_group_name_H-M   'P 1'
#
loop_
_entity.id
_entity.type
_entity.pdbx_description
1 polymer ?
#
loop_
_entity_poly.entity_id
_entity_poly.type
_entity_poly.pdbx_seq_one_letter_code
_entity_poly.pdbx_strand_id
1 'polypeptide(L)'
;MDKYEIEMLIEQRNEIDKLVDSHSEAINKLPKHPNGIIKEEARDTDFYKYHEKEFDKHFEHLRQFNTRLTNRQKREIQKYQRDERQKKREIMQRLR
;
A
#
# COMPACT_ATOMS: atom_id res chain seq x y z
N MET A 1 -20.44 7.44 9.05
CA MET A 1 -19.32 7.84 8.20
C MET A 1 -19.91 8.02 6.84
N ASP A 2 -19.86 9.23 6.33
CA ASP A 2 -20.38 9.48 4.99
C ASP A 2 -19.43 8.93 3.91
N LYS A 3 -19.89 8.98 2.67
CA LYS A 3 -19.13 8.47 1.53
C LYS A 3 -17.79 9.19 1.38
N TYR A 4 -17.76 10.50 1.58
CA TYR A 4 -16.58 11.33 1.40
C TYR A 4 -15.51 11.00 2.44
N GLU A 5 -15.89 10.83 3.70
CA GLU A 5 -15.00 10.39 4.77
C GLU A 5 -14.40 8.99 4.48
N ILE A 6 -15.20 8.05 3.95
CA ILE A 6 -14.71 6.73 3.56
C ILE A 6 -13.67 6.85 2.43
N GLU A 7 -13.96 7.64 1.40
CA GLU A 7 -13.09 7.84 0.25
C GLU A 7 -11.77 8.50 0.66
N MET A 8 -11.81 9.53 1.52
CA MET A 8 -10.61 10.16 2.07
C MET A 8 -9.72 9.17 2.82
N LEU A 9 -10.30 8.32 3.69
CA LEU A 9 -9.51 7.32 4.42
C LEU A 9 -8.87 6.28 3.50
N ILE A 10 -9.57 5.89 2.43
CA ILE A 10 -9.04 4.99 1.40
C ILE A 10 -7.91 5.67 0.63
N GLU A 11 -8.10 6.92 0.23
CA GLU A 11 -7.10 7.70 -0.52
C GLU A 11 -5.82 7.90 0.29
N GLN A 12 -5.93 8.36 1.54
CA GLN A 12 -4.79 8.50 2.45
C GLN A 12 -4.03 7.19 2.62
N ARG A 13 -4.74 6.08 2.82
CA ARG A 13 -4.10 4.75 2.91
C ARG A 13 -3.35 4.43 1.63
N ASN A 14 -3.98 4.62 0.47
CA ASN A 14 -3.40 4.29 -0.83
C ASN A 14 -2.19 5.16 -1.17
N GLU A 15 -2.16 6.42 -0.73
CA GLU A 15 -0.99 7.29 -0.89
C GLU A 15 0.22 6.75 -0.11
N ILE A 16 0.01 6.31 1.13
CA ILE A 16 1.07 5.71 1.93
C ILE A 16 1.51 4.38 1.31
N ASP A 17 0.57 3.55 0.86
CA ASP A 17 0.82 2.26 0.20
C ASP A 17 1.68 2.43 -1.05
N LYS A 18 1.37 3.43 -1.90
CA LYS A 18 2.17 3.76 -3.09
C LYS A 18 3.62 4.11 -2.77
N LEU A 19 3.86 4.80 -1.65
CA LEU A 19 5.22 5.13 -1.21
C LEU A 19 5.96 3.86 -0.78
N VAL A 20 5.31 3.00 0.02
CA VAL A 20 5.87 1.69 0.41
C VAL A 20 6.22 0.86 -0.84
N ASP A 21 5.29 0.76 -1.78
CA ASP A 21 5.50 0.02 -3.04
C ASP A 21 6.65 0.61 -3.85
N SER A 22 6.72 1.94 -3.98
CA SER A 22 7.79 2.62 -4.73
C SER A 22 9.18 2.32 -4.17
N HIS A 23 9.35 2.41 -2.85
CA HIS A 23 10.64 2.10 -2.21
C HIS A 23 10.95 0.60 -2.26
N SER A 24 9.95 -0.26 -2.06
CA SER A 24 10.10 -1.72 -2.20
C SER A 24 10.54 -2.11 -3.62
N GLU A 25 9.91 -1.55 -4.65
CA GLU A 25 10.27 -1.77 -6.06
C GLU A 25 11.69 -1.29 -6.36
N ALA A 26 12.08 -0.11 -5.84
CA ALA A 26 13.42 0.42 -6.00
C ALA A 26 14.48 -0.51 -5.41
N ILE A 27 14.27 -1.01 -4.19
CA ILE A 27 15.12 -2.02 -3.54
C ILE A 27 15.15 -3.32 -4.35
N ASN A 28 14.00 -3.75 -4.86
CA ASN A 28 13.87 -5.01 -5.59
C ASN A 28 14.56 -5.03 -6.96
N LYS A 29 14.87 -3.86 -7.53
CA LYS A 29 15.67 -3.72 -8.77
C LYS A 29 17.16 -3.93 -8.55
N LEU A 30 17.63 -3.94 -7.29
CA LEU A 30 19.04 -4.14 -7.00
C LEU A 30 19.49 -5.58 -7.31
N PRO A 31 20.78 -5.79 -7.63
CA PRO A 31 21.33 -7.11 -7.84
C PRO A 31 21.10 -8.03 -6.63
N LYS A 32 20.59 -9.23 -6.89
CA LYS A 32 20.32 -10.25 -5.88
C LYS A 32 21.14 -11.51 -6.15
N HIS A 33 21.38 -12.26 -5.09
CA HIS A 33 21.78 -13.65 -5.16
C HIS A 33 20.60 -14.52 -5.65
N PRO A 34 20.86 -15.75 -6.15
CA PRO A 34 19.80 -16.68 -6.58
C PRO A 34 18.77 -17.01 -5.47
N ASN A 35 19.14 -16.85 -4.21
CA ASN A 35 18.25 -17.03 -3.05
C ASN A 35 17.37 -15.81 -2.75
N GLY A 36 17.44 -14.75 -3.56
CA GLY A 36 16.64 -13.52 -3.41
C GLY A 36 17.23 -12.47 -2.47
N ILE A 37 18.35 -12.75 -1.80
CA ILE A 37 19.03 -11.78 -0.92
C ILE A 37 19.78 -10.75 -1.77
N ILE A 38 19.67 -9.47 -1.42
CA ILE A 38 20.39 -8.38 -2.10
C ILE A 38 21.88 -8.52 -1.85
N LYS A 39 22.70 -8.38 -2.91
CA LYS A 39 24.16 -8.51 -2.81
C LYS A 39 24.74 -7.41 -1.92
N GLU A 40 25.79 -7.73 -1.17
CA GLU A 40 26.40 -6.83 -0.18
C GLU A 40 26.84 -5.50 -0.80
N GLU A 41 27.43 -5.52 -2.00
CA GLU A 41 27.89 -4.31 -2.67
C GLU A 41 26.74 -3.34 -2.99
N ALA A 42 25.55 -3.88 -3.23
CA ALA A 42 24.34 -3.08 -3.43
C ALA A 42 23.79 -2.53 -2.10
N ARG A 43 23.90 -3.28 -1.00
CA ARG A 43 23.41 -2.87 0.34
C ARG A 43 24.23 -1.72 0.93
N ASP A 44 25.51 -1.65 0.61
CA ASP A 44 26.37 -0.59 1.13
C ASP A 44 26.19 0.75 0.43
N THR A 45 25.45 0.79 -0.68
CA THR A 45 25.17 2.02 -1.42
C THR A 45 24.22 2.96 -0.68
N ASP A 46 24.43 4.27 -0.88
CA ASP A 46 23.50 5.30 -0.37
C ASP A 46 22.09 5.13 -0.93
N PHE A 47 21.97 4.59 -2.15
CA PHE A 47 20.69 4.26 -2.77
C PHE A 47 19.92 3.25 -1.93
N TYR A 48 20.53 2.11 -1.59
CA TYR A 48 19.88 1.09 -0.77
C TYR A 48 19.51 1.66 0.61
N LYS A 49 20.45 2.31 1.29
CA LYS A 49 20.23 2.88 2.64
C LYS A 49 19.10 3.91 2.66
N TYR A 50 19.01 4.75 1.63
CA TYR A 50 17.92 5.71 1.48
C TYR A 50 16.57 5.01 1.31
N HIS A 51 16.48 4.08 0.35
CA HIS A 51 15.21 3.41 0.07
C HIS A 51 14.77 2.48 1.21
N GLU A 52 15.70 1.81 1.90
CA GLU A 52 15.42 0.98 3.09
C GLU A 52 14.84 1.85 4.22
N LYS A 53 15.47 2.99 4.52
CA LYS A 53 15.00 3.92 5.54
C LYS A 53 13.60 4.49 5.22
N GLU A 54 13.37 4.93 3.99
CA GLU A 54 12.07 5.48 3.60
C GLU A 54 11.00 4.38 3.51
N PHE A 55 11.35 3.17 3.07
CA PHE A 55 10.47 2.01 3.13
C PHE A 55 10.01 1.74 4.57
N ASP A 56 10.95 1.62 5.52
CA ASP A 56 10.63 1.34 6.92
C ASP A 56 9.74 2.44 7.54
N LYS A 57 10.06 3.70 7.25
CA LYS A 57 9.26 4.86 7.67
C LYS A 57 7.83 4.82 7.14
N HIS A 58 7.65 4.59 5.84
CA HIS A 58 6.32 4.54 5.23
C HIS A 58 5.54 3.29 5.63
N PHE A 59 6.22 2.17 5.81
CA PHE A 59 5.62 0.94 6.29
C PHE A 59 5.11 1.08 7.72
N GLU A 60 5.90 1.67 8.61
CA GLU A 60 5.47 1.97 9.97
C GLU A 60 4.33 3.00 9.97
N HIS A 61 4.37 4.00 9.11
CA HIS A 61 3.26 4.94 8.95
C HIS A 61 1.96 4.22 8.51
N LEU A 62 2.04 3.31 7.54
CA LEU A 62 0.90 2.51 7.07
C LEU A 62 0.36 1.62 8.19
N ARG A 63 1.24 0.98 8.95
CA ARG A 63 0.88 0.17 10.12
C ARG A 63 0.14 1.02 11.14
N GLN A 64 0.68 2.17 11.52
CA GLN A 64 0.06 3.08 12.48
C GLN A 64 -1.30 3.57 12.00
N PHE A 65 -1.41 3.98 10.73
CA PHE A 65 -2.67 4.36 10.11
C PHE A 65 -3.73 3.27 10.29
N ASN A 66 -3.39 2.02 9.93
CA ASN A 66 -4.30 0.88 10.05
C ASN A 66 -4.66 0.54 11.52
N THR A 67 -3.75 0.79 12.47
CA THR A 67 -4.05 0.61 13.91
C THR A 67 -4.96 1.70 14.47
N ARG A 68 -4.85 2.94 13.98
CA ARG A 68 -5.68 4.08 14.42
C ARG A 68 -7.12 4.00 13.93
N LEU A 69 -7.37 3.28 12.83
CA LEU A 69 -8.73 3.03 12.37
C LEU A 69 -9.54 2.23 13.39
N THR A 70 -10.67 2.80 13.81
CA THR A 70 -11.63 2.11 14.68
C THR A 70 -12.26 0.91 13.98
N ASN A 71 -12.76 -0.06 14.74
CA ASN A 71 -13.49 -1.21 14.19
C ASN A 71 -14.72 -0.78 13.36
N ARG A 72 -15.36 0.32 13.73
CA ARG A 72 -16.46 0.92 12.96
C ARG A 72 -15.97 1.39 11.59
N GLN A 73 -14.92 2.21 11.54
CA GLN A 73 -14.34 2.70 10.29
C GLN A 73 -13.90 1.56 9.36
N LYS A 74 -13.24 0.53 9.92
CA LYS A 74 -12.83 -0.67 9.16
C LYS A 74 -14.02 -1.38 8.50
N ARG A 75 -15.12 -1.55 9.24
CA ARG A 75 -16.35 -2.18 8.71
C ARG A 75 -16.99 -1.34 7.61
N GLU A 76 -17.09 -0.03 7.80
CA GLU A 76 -17.65 0.89 6.80
C GLU A 76 -16.82 0.91 5.50
N ILE A 77 -15.49 1.01 5.61
CA ILE A 77 -14.57 0.92 4.46
C ILE A 77 -14.76 -0.42 3.73
N GLN A 78 -14.80 -1.53 4.48
CA GLN A 78 -14.94 -2.85 3.88
C GLN A 78 -16.29 -3.01 3.17
N LYS A 79 -17.37 -2.51 3.77
CA LYS A 79 -18.71 -2.51 3.16
C LYS A 79 -18.71 -1.71 1.87
N TYR A 80 -18.25 -0.46 1.91
CA TYR A 80 -18.13 0.41 0.74
C TYR A 80 -17.36 -0.27 -0.40
N GLN A 81 -16.19 -0.85 -0.12
CA GLN A 81 -15.40 -1.54 -1.15
C GLN A 81 -16.08 -2.79 -1.72
N ARG A 82 -16.88 -3.52 -0.94
CA ARG A 82 -17.67 -4.65 -1.46
C ARG A 82 -18.76 -4.15 -2.40
N ASP A 83 -19.49 -3.12 -2.00
CA ASP A 83 -20.58 -2.53 -2.78
C ASP A 83 -20.04 -1.99 -4.12
N GLU A 84 -18.90 -1.29 -4.10
CA GLU A 84 -18.24 -0.80 -5.32
C GLU A 84 -17.79 -1.93 -6.25
N ARG A 85 -17.24 -3.03 -5.70
CA ARG A 85 -16.89 -4.21 -6.53
C ARG A 85 -18.11 -4.86 -7.14
N GLN A 86 -19.22 -4.93 -6.42
CA GLN A 86 -20.48 -5.48 -6.94
C GLN A 86 -21.01 -4.62 -8.08
N LYS A 87 -21.10 -3.30 -7.90
CA LYS A 87 -21.53 -2.37 -8.96
C LYS A 87 -20.68 -2.51 -10.22
N LYS A 88 -19.34 -2.58 -10.08
CA LYS A 88 -18.43 -2.78 -11.21
C LYS A 88 -18.70 -4.09 -11.96
N ARG A 89 -19.01 -5.18 -11.24
CA ARG A 89 -19.36 -6.47 -11.85
C ARG A 89 -20.68 -6.40 -12.62
N GLU A 90 -21.70 -5.76 -12.05
CA GLU A 90 -23.00 -5.58 -12.71
C GLU A 90 -22.87 -4.75 -13.99
N ILE A 91 -22.05 -3.68 -13.97
CA ILE A 91 -21.75 -2.88 -15.17
C ILE A 91 -21.05 -3.75 -16.23
N MET A 92 -20.02 -4.50 -15.86
CA MET A 92 -19.30 -5.38 -16.80
C MET A 92 -20.19 -6.46 -17.40
N GLN A 93 -21.18 -6.98 -16.66
CA GLN A 93 -22.13 -7.96 -17.17
C GLN A 93 -23.14 -7.38 -18.15
N ARG A 94 -23.52 -6.09 -18.00
CA ARG A 94 -24.43 -5.40 -18.91
C ARG A 94 -23.77 -4.95 -20.23
N LEU A 95 -22.44 -4.88 -20.26
CA LEU A 95 -21.66 -4.51 -21.44
C LEU A 95 -21.26 -5.72 -22.30
N ARG A 96 -21.67 -6.94 -21.91
CA ARG A 96 -21.49 -8.19 -22.66
C ARG A 96 -22.81 -8.60 -23.30
#